data_AF-A0A109RDJ0-F1
#
_entry.id   AF-A0A109RDJ0-F1
#
_cell.length_a   1.000
_cell.length_b   1.000
_cell.length_c   1.000
_cell.angle_alpha   90.00
_cell.angle_beta   90.00
_cell.angle_gamma   90.00
#
_symmetry.space_group_name_H-M   'P 1'
#
loop_
_entity.id
_entity.type
_entity.pdbx_description
1 polymer ?
#
loop_
_entity_poly.entity_id
_entity_poly.type
_entity_poly.pdbx_seq_one_letter_code
_entity_poly.pdbx_strand_id
1 'polypeptide(L)'
;MAKKSYQGPVRLSDLSGDHVKKASADQAKRPSQQKEKPRPAQDLVQAAQALKAKKLDQKPQRPGTDNDQEKSEEAGLSGEITKIEAQKRRKHRFNIYLNQSYAFPVSEATLVKFALAKGQVLSAERVGEIQAAEAAAQAYQTAVNYLSHQLRSEKEIRQRLQRDDWPEGVIDQTIQRLKELRLVDDLVYGQSYTRTAMRLQKKGPGQIQRKLKEKGLSESIIQQALEEYDDQTAQDNIEELAAKRLKQQMRKYAQRDSEQRTVRYLMQKGFDSDAAKQAVQRASQDLVDDDLEDDKLDQQGQKYWRKYRRLDPKERYFKVKQQLYRRGFEAGAIKQWLDQEMEKEEG
;
A
#
# COMPACT_ATOMS: atom_id res chain seq x y z
N MET A 1 -25.86 40.73 27.10
CA MET A 1 -24.54 40.22 26.63
C MET A 1 -24.78 38.99 25.77
N ALA A 2 -24.68 39.12 24.45
CA ALA A 2 -24.98 38.05 23.49
C ALA A 2 -23.71 37.25 23.15
N LYS A 3 -23.77 35.92 23.28
CA LYS A 3 -22.71 34.98 22.87
C LYS A 3 -22.84 34.71 21.36
N LYS A 4 -21.82 35.10 20.58
CA LYS A 4 -21.67 34.68 19.16
C LYS A 4 -21.15 33.24 19.12
N SER A 5 -21.92 32.33 18.53
CA SER A 5 -21.47 30.99 18.15
C SER A 5 -20.68 31.06 16.84
N TYR A 6 -19.46 30.55 16.84
CA TYR A 6 -18.59 30.48 15.66
C TYR A 6 -18.97 29.26 14.80
N GLN A 7 -19.41 29.49 13.56
CA GLN A 7 -19.61 28.44 12.55
C GLN A 7 -18.34 28.36 11.68
N GLY A 8 -17.74 27.17 11.62
CA GLY A 8 -16.58 26.89 10.78
C GLY A 8 -16.88 26.96 9.27
N PRO A 9 -15.86 26.85 8.41
CA PRO A 9 -15.99 27.12 6.98
C PRO A 9 -16.85 26.06 6.26
N VAL A 10 -17.80 26.57 5.47
CA VAL A 10 -18.74 25.83 4.63
C VAL A 10 -17.98 24.99 3.59
N ARG A 11 -18.37 23.72 3.41
CA ARG A 11 -17.81 22.85 2.38
C ARG A 11 -18.53 23.10 1.05
N LEU A 12 -17.79 23.06 -0.05
CA LEU A 12 -18.31 23.25 -1.43
C LEU A 12 -19.33 22.18 -1.86
N SER A 13 -19.60 21.17 -1.02
CA SER A 13 -20.64 20.15 -1.20
C SER A 13 -22.04 20.62 -0.82
N ASP A 14 -22.16 21.74 -0.11
CA ASP A 14 -23.43 22.16 0.53
C ASP A 14 -24.24 23.14 -0.34
N LEU A 15 -23.81 23.35 -1.59
CA LEU A 15 -24.50 24.17 -2.60
C LEU A 15 -25.00 23.29 -3.75
N SER A 16 -26.03 22.48 -3.50
CA SER A 16 -27.00 22.08 -4.53
C SER A 16 -28.26 21.46 -3.91
N GLY A 17 -29.25 22.31 -3.61
CA GLY A 17 -30.64 21.94 -3.88
C GLY A 17 -30.91 22.11 -5.39
N ASP A 18 -31.87 21.47 -6.02
CA ASP A 18 -33.04 20.80 -5.48
C ASP A 18 -33.68 19.91 -6.59
N HIS A 19 -34.57 19.04 -6.13
CA HIS A 19 -35.74 18.49 -6.83
C HIS A 19 -35.76 17.05 -7.40
N VAL A 20 -36.52 16.28 -6.61
CA VAL A 20 -37.23 15.02 -6.79
C VAL A 20 -38.33 15.13 -7.86
N LYS A 21 -38.50 14.09 -8.69
CA LYS A 21 -39.84 13.56 -9.05
C LYS A 21 -39.81 12.03 -9.16
N LYS A 22 -40.69 11.40 -8.37
CA LYS A 22 -41.13 10.00 -8.46
C LYS A 22 -42.05 9.82 -9.67
N ALA A 23 -42.03 8.64 -10.30
CA ALA A 23 -43.21 8.02 -10.89
C ALA A 23 -43.04 6.50 -10.98
N SER A 24 -44.14 5.80 -10.67
CA SER A 24 -44.33 4.35 -10.52
C SER A 24 -44.97 3.70 -11.75
N ALA A 25 -44.89 2.35 -11.80
CA ALA A 25 -45.66 1.42 -12.65
C ALA A 25 -45.32 1.50 -14.16
N ASP A 26 -45.36 0.45 -14.97
CA ASP A 26 -46.26 -0.71 -15.01
C ASP A 26 -45.67 -1.85 -15.89
N GLN A 27 -46.22 -3.04 -15.78
CA GLN A 27 -45.86 -4.25 -16.54
C GLN A 27 -46.35 -4.18 -18.00
N ALA A 28 -45.50 -4.55 -18.97
CA ALA A 28 -45.94 -5.05 -20.27
C ALA A 28 -44.97 -6.09 -20.85
N LYS A 29 -45.57 -7.17 -21.36
CA LYS A 29 -45.00 -8.45 -21.78
C LYS A 29 -44.63 -8.46 -23.28
N ARG A 30 -43.65 -9.33 -23.63
CA ARG A 30 -43.33 -9.99 -24.93
C ARG A 30 -42.26 -9.32 -25.83
N PRO A 31 -41.57 -10.07 -26.72
CA PRO A 31 -41.23 -11.50 -26.72
C PRO A 31 -39.73 -11.78 -26.94
N SER A 32 -39.35 -13.03 -26.68
CA SER A 32 -38.06 -13.66 -26.96
C SER A 32 -37.61 -13.53 -28.42
N GLN A 33 -36.44 -12.91 -28.64
CA GLN A 33 -35.63 -13.15 -29.82
C GLN A 33 -34.25 -13.62 -29.37
N GLN A 34 -33.92 -14.85 -29.77
CA GLN A 34 -32.61 -15.45 -29.68
C GLN A 34 -31.60 -14.50 -30.35
N LYS A 35 -30.66 -13.97 -29.56
CA LYS A 35 -29.43 -13.39 -30.10
C LYS A 35 -28.29 -14.31 -29.76
N GLU A 36 -27.73 -14.86 -30.83
CA GLU A 36 -26.55 -15.70 -30.89
C GLU A 36 -25.41 -15.14 -30.05
N LYS A 37 -24.67 -16.05 -29.42
CA LYS A 37 -23.38 -15.73 -28.77
C LYS A 37 -22.34 -15.49 -29.87
N PRO A 38 -21.61 -14.36 -29.90
CA PRO A 38 -20.36 -14.30 -30.61
C PRO A 38 -19.21 -14.39 -29.61
N ARG A 39 -18.39 -15.44 -29.77
CA ARG A 39 -16.95 -15.39 -29.49
C ARG A 39 -16.30 -16.21 -30.61
N PRO A 40 -15.21 -15.74 -31.23
CA PRO A 40 -13.97 -15.56 -30.47
C PRO A 40 -13.19 -14.28 -30.79
N ALA A 41 -12.55 -13.76 -29.73
CA ALA A 41 -11.34 -12.94 -29.56
C ALA A 41 -10.60 -12.23 -30.73
N GLN A 42 -10.81 -12.55 -32.01
CA GLN A 42 -10.07 -11.96 -33.14
C GLN A 42 -10.56 -10.55 -33.50
N ASP A 43 -11.86 -10.29 -33.41
CA ASP A 43 -12.42 -8.95 -33.72
C ASP A 43 -12.04 -7.88 -32.70
N LEU A 44 -11.84 -8.25 -31.43
CA LEU A 44 -11.34 -7.32 -30.41
C LEU A 44 -9.85 -7.01 -30.60
N VAL A 45 -9.08 -7.96 -31.14
CA VAL A 45 -7.67 -7.75 -31.49
C VAL A 45 -7.54 -6.87 -32.73
N GLN A 46 -8.39 -7.06 -33.74
CA GLN A 46 -8.41 -6.20 -34.94
C GLN A 46 -8.94 -4.79 -34.61
N ALA A 47 -9.95 -4.66 -33.75
CA ALA A 47 -10.41 -3.36 -33.24
C ALA A 47 -9.33 -2.66 -32.39
N ALA A 48 -8.55 -3.40 -31.60
CA ALA A 48 -7.40 -2.86 -30.86
C ALA A 48 -6.24 -2.46 -31.79
N GLN A 49 -6.01 -3.19 -32.89
CA GLN A 49 -5.02 -2.84 -33.91
C GLN A 49 -5.43 -1.61 -34.73
N ALA A 50 -6.71 -1.47 -35.08
CA ALA A 50 -7.24 -0.29 -35.77
C ALA A 50 -7.23 0.98 -34.88
N LEU A 51 -7.47 0.84 -33.57
CA LEU A 51 -7.32 1.93 -32.60
C LEU A 51 -5.85 2.29 -32.32
N LYS A 52 -4.92 1.33 -32.47
CA LYS A 52 -3.47 1.59 -32.45
C LYS A 52 -3.03 2.34 -33.71
N ALA A 53 -3.57 2.02 -34.88
CA ALA A 53 -3.28 2.70 -36.14
C ALA A 53 -3.80 4.15 -36.16
N LYS A 54 -5.01 4.42 -35.65
CA LYS A 54 -5.58 5.79 -35.60
C LYS A 54 -4.98 6.71 -34.54
N LYS A 55 -4.23 6.19 -33.56
CA LYS A 55 -3.54 6.98 -32.53
C LYS A 55 -2.09 7.33 -32.90
N LEU A 56 -1.58 6.87 -34.05
CA LEU A 56 -0.23 7.20 -34.50
C LEU A 56 -0.12 8.55 -35.24
N ASP A 57 -1.21 9.11 -35.78
CA ASP A 57 -1.14 10.29 -36.65
C ASP A 57 -1.34 11.66 -35.98
N GLN A 58 -1.41 11.74 -34.65
CA GLN A 58 -1.38 13.04 -33.95
C GLN A 58 -0.51 12.98 -32.68
N LYS A 59 0.79 12.78 -32.90
CA LYS A 59 1.85 13.13 -31.94
C LYS A 59 2.59 14.35 -32.52
N PRO A 60 2.89 15.40 -31.74
CA PRO A 60 3.86 16.40 -32.18
C PRO A 60 5.17 15.67 -32.45
N GLN A 61 5.66 15.80 -33.68
CA GLN A 61 6.85 15.12 -34.20
C GLN A 61 8.04 15.33 -33.27
N ARG A 62 8.62 14.23 -32.79
CA ARG A 62 10.01 14.19 -32.33
C ARG A 62 10.84 13.88 -33.58
N PRO A 63 11.93 14.60 -33.88
CA PRO A 63 12.79 14.24 -35.00
C PRO A 63 13.42 12.85 -34.74
N GLY A 64 13.50 12.05 -35.79
CA GLY A 64 13.79 10.62 -35.76
C GLY A 64 15.21 10.25 -35.39
N THR A 65 15.35 8.99 -34.99
CA THR A 65 16.60 8.25 -34.82
C THR A 65 16.99 7.65 -36.17
N ASP A 66 18.07 8.15 -36.78
CA ASP A 66 18.82 7.48 -37.84
C ASP A 66 20.32 7.63 -37.54
N ASN A 67 21.07 6.62 -37.96
CA ASN A 67 22.38 6.17 -37.47
C ASN A 67 23.59 7.08 -37.77
N ASP A 68 23.36 8.40 -37.94
CA ASP A 68 24.39 9.44 -38.16
C ASP A 68 24.68 10.28 -36.88
N GLN A 69 24.10 9.86 -35.74
CA GLN A 69 24.02 10.67 -34.51
C GLN A 69 25.34 10.86 -33.75
N GLU A 70 26.30 9.93 -33.84
CA GLU A 70 27.51 10.05 -33.03
C GLU A 70 28.50 11.14 -33.49
N LYS A 71 28.41 11.63 -34.75
CA LYS A 71 29.28 12.72 -35.24
C LYS A 71 28.65 14.12 -35.19
N SER A 72 27.36 14.23 -34.92
CA SER A 72 26.63 15.51 -34.95
C SER A 72 26.31 16.07 -33.55
N GLU A 73 26.44 15.26 -32.49
CA GLU A 73 26.15 15.69 -31.11
C GLU A 73 27.19 16.67 -30.53
N GLU A 74 28.47 16.58 -30.90
CA GLU A 74 29.51 17.50 -30.38
C GLU A 74 29.42 18.92 -30.95
N ALA A 75 28.92 19.09 -32.18
CA ALA A 75 28.84 20.40 -32.84
C ALA A 75 27.66 21.27 -32.37
N GLY A 76 26.66 20.69 -31.70
CA GLY A 76 25.46 21.38 -31.22
C GLY A 76 25.53 21.93 -29.80
N LEU A 77 26.60 21.62 -29.06
CA LEU A 77 26.74 21.95 -27.64
C LEU A 77 27.46 23.27 -27.38
N SER A 78 28.00 23.93 -28.40
CA SER A 78 28.63 25.25 -28.27
C SER A 78 28.11 26.25 -29.30
N GLY A 79 27.98 27.51 -28.92
CA GLY A 79 27.43 28.54 -29.79
C GLY A 79 26.93 29.78 -29.05
N GLU A 80 26.47 30.76 -29.82
CA GLU A 80 25.89 32.00 -29.29
C GLU A 80 24.39 31.82 -29.03
N ILE A 81 23.92 32.29 -27.87
CA ILE A 81 22.50 32.34 -27.54
C ILE A 81 21.81 33.36 -28.45
N THR A 82 21.11 32.89 -29.48
CA THR A 82 20.43 33.75 -30.45
C THR A 82 19.01 34.13 -30.03
N LYS A 83 18.35 33.27 -29.23
CA LYS A 83 16.96 33.46 -28.80
C LYS A 83 16.68 32.73 -27.49
N ILE A 84 15.88 33.36 -26.65
CA ILE A 84 15.30 32.78 -25.44
C ILE A 84 13.77 32.98 -25.55
N GLU A 85 13.00 31.90 -25.50
CA GLU A 85 11.54 31.95 -25.66
C GLU A 85 10.82 31.26 -24.50
N ALA A 86 9.83 31.93 -23.90
CA ALA A 86 8.99 31.33 -22.86
C ALA A 86 8.08 30.23 -23.44
N GLN A 87 7.93 29.12 -22.72
CA GLN A 87 7.09 27.99 -23.17
C GLN A 87 5.60 28.30 -23.01
N LYS A 88 4.81 28.01 -24.06
CA LYS A 88 3.36 28.31 -24.13
C LYS A 88 2.53 27.83 -22.93
N ARG A 89 2.84 26.65 -22.37
CA ARG A 89 2.07 26.04 -21.26
C ARG A 89 2.68 26.26 -19.88
N ARG A 90 3.96 26.62 -19.79
CA ARG A 90 4.70 26.75 -18.53
C ARG A 90 5.45 28.06 -18.53
N LYS A 91 4.84 29.09 -17.94
CA LYS A 91 5.33 30.48 -17.97
C LYS A 91 6.76 30.64 -17.40
N HIS A 92 7.16 29.78 -16.46
CA HIS A 92 8.48 29.80 -15.80
C HIS A 92 9.50 28.87 -16.45
N ARG A 93 9.31 28.49 -17.73
CA ARG A 93 10.22 27.62 -18.47
C ARG A 93 10.52 28.22 -19.83
N PHE A 94 11.78 28.20 -20.22
CA PHE A 94 12.30 28.86 -21.40
C PHE A 94 13.02 27.85 -22.31
N ASN A 95 12.92 28.06 -23.61
CA ASN A 95 13.70 27.34 -24.62
C ASN A 95 14.90 28.22 -25.01
N ILE A 96 16.10 27.65 -24.93
CA ILE A 96 17.34 28.30 -25.37
C ILE A 96 17.66 27.84 -26.79
N TYR A 97 17.99 28.81 -27.65
CA TYR A 97 18.43 28.57 -29.02
C TYR A 97 19.89 29.00 -29.17
N LEU A 98 20.73 28.08 -29.67
CA LEU A 98 22.13 28.32 -30.00
C LEU A 98 22.27 28.35 -31.52
N ASN A 99 22.92 29.38 -32.06
CA ASN A 99 23.13 29.53 -33.51
C ASN A 99 21.84 29.33 -34.34
N GLN A 100 20.72 29.91 -33.87
CA GLN A 100 19.37 29.82 -34.47
C GLN A 100 18.68 28.43 -34.39
N SER A 101 19.34 27.42 -33.83
CA SER A 101 18.78 26.09 -33.61
C SER A 101 18.38 25.90 -32.15
N TYR A 102 17.30 25.14 -31.92
CA TYR A 102 16.92 24.79 -30.55
C TYR A 102 18.02 23.95 -29.90
N ALA A 103 18.42 24.31 -28.68
CA ALA A 103 19.44 23.58 -27.94
C ALA A 103 18.82 22.81 -26.76
N PHE A 104 18.35 23.51 -25.72
CA PHE A 104 17.82 22.87 -24.51
C PHE A 104 16.82 23.78 -23.77
N PRO A 105 15.96 23.20 -22.92
CA PRO A 105 15.04 23.98 -22.09
C PRO A 105 15.66 24.27 -20.71
N VAL A 106 15.35 25.43 -20.14
CA VAL A 106 15.76 25.82 -18.78
C VAL A 106 14.58 26.39 -17.98
N SER A 107 14.63 26.23 -16.66
CA SER A 107 13.73 26.93 -15.73
C SER A 107 14.16 28.38 -15.55
N GLU A 108 13.25 29.22 -15.06
CA GLU A 108 13.56 30.60 -14.68
C GLU A 108 14.73 30.68 -13.67
N ALA A 109 14.74 29.79 -12.67
CA ALA A 109 15.80 29.75 -11.67
C ALA A 109 17.17 29.45 -12.28
N THR A 110 17.25 28.52 -13.24
CA THR A 110 18.49 28.20 -13.95
C THR A 110 18.92 29.34 -14.87
N LEU A 111 17.98 29.97 -15.57
CA LEU A 111 18.26 31.14 -16.41
C LEU A 111 18.93 32.26 -15.61
N VAL A 112 18.39 32.56 -14.43
CA VAL A 112 18.97 33.54 -13.49
C VAL A 112 20.30 33.07 -12.93
N LYS A 113 20.39 31.82 -12.45
CA LYS A 113 21.60 31.27 -11.81
C LYS A 113 22.82 31.33 -12.73
N PHE A 114 22.63 31.05 -14.02
CA PHE A 114 23.72 31.06 -15.00
C PHE A 114 23.82 32.39 -15.77
N ALA A 115 22.99 33.37 -15.43
CA ALA A 115 22.90 34.68 -16.07
C ALA A 115 22.80 34.57 -17.61
N LEU A 116 21.96 33.66 -18.10
CA LEU A 116 21.83 33.39 -19.53
C LEU A 116 21.17 34.57 -20.23
N ALA A 117 21.89 35.18 -21.16
CA ALA A 117 21.43 36.33 -21.93
C ALA A 117 21.69 36.12 -23.43
N LYS A 118 20.84 36.74 -24.26
CA LYS A 118 21.04 36.76 -25.71
C LYS A 118 22.38 37.42 -26.03
N GLY A 119 23.14 36.84 -26.96
CA GLY A 119 24.49 37.30 -27.33
C GLY A 119 25.63 36.61 -26.58
N GLN A 120 25.32 35.79 -25.57
CA GLN A 120 26.34 35.06 -24.83
C GLN A 120 26.82 33.83 -25.61
N VAL A 121 28.13 33.64 -25.70
CA VAL A 121 28.73 32.43 -26.26
C VAL A 121 28.90 31.39 -25.15
N LEU A 122 28.39 30.17 -25.38
CA LEU A 122 28.51 29.04 -24.46
C LEU A 122 29.44 27.98 -25.07
N SER A 123 30.37 27.47 -24.26
CA SER A 123 31.13 26.26 -24.58
C SER A 123 30.31 25.00 -24.31
N ALA A 124 30.71 23.87 -24.91
CA ALA A 124 30.08 22.57 -24.67
C ALA A 124 30.09 22.18 -23.18
N GLU A 125 31.20 22.43 -22.49
CA GLU A 125 31.33 22.22 -21.05
C GLU A 125 30.30 23.05 -20.27
N ARG A 126 30.17 24.33 -20.60
CA ARG A 126 29.23 25.23 -19.93
C ARG A 126 27.77 24.83 -20.18
N VAL A 127 27.44 24.38 -21.39
CA VAL A 127 26.11 23.82 -21.69
C VAL A 127 25.86 22.57 -20.84
N GLY A 128 26.84 21.68 -20.73
CA GLY A 128 26.76 20.51 -19.84
C GLY A 128 26.49 20.88 -18.38
N GLU A 129 27.20 21.88 -17.84
CA GLU A 129 26.98 22.39 -16.48
C GLU A 129 25.55 22.93 -16.29
N ILE A 130 25.04 23.69 -17.26
CA ILE A 130 23.68 24.24 -17.22
C ILE A 130 22.64 23.14 -17.23
N GLN A 131 22.80 22.15 -18.12
CA GLN A 131 21.87 21.02 -18.23
C GLN A 131 21.88 20.16 -16.96
N ALA A 132 23.05 19.89 -16.38
CA ALA A 132 23.17 19.16 -15.13
C ALA A 132 22.47 19.89 -13.98
N ALA A 133 22.67 21.21 -13.88
CA ALA A 133 22.00 22.03 -12.86
C ALA A 133 20.48 22.10 -13.06
N GLU A 134 19.99 22.17 -14.30
CA GLU A 134 18.56 22.14 -14.60
C GLU A 134 17.94 20.79 -14.24
N ALA A 135 18.62 19.67 -14.54
CA ALA A 135 18.18 18.34 -14.16
C ALA A 135 18.06 18.21 -12.64
N ALA A 136 19.09 18.66 -11.90
CA ALA A 136 19.07 18.67 -10.44
C ALA A 136 17.93 19.54 -9.86
N ALA A 137 17.67 20.71 -10.45
CA ALA A 137 16.57 21.59 -10.03
C ALA A 137 15.19 20.93 -10.25
N GLN A 138 14.99 20.27 -11.39
CA GLN A 138 13.73 19.59 -11.71
C GLN A 138 13.51 18.33 -10.84
N ALA A 139 14.56 17.53 -10.62
CA ALA A 139 14.50 16.38 -9.72
C ALA A 139 14.19 16.82 -8.28
N TYR A 140 14.84 17.87 -7.80
CA TYR A 140 14.55 18.48 -6.50
C TYR A 140 13.10 18.95 -6.37
N GLN A 141 12.58 19.69 -7.35
CA GLN A 141 11.18 20.14 -7.32
C GLN A 141 10.21 18.95 -7.31
N THR A 142 10.52 17.89 -8.07
CA THR A 142 9.72 16.67 -8.10
C THR A 142 9.70 15.99 -6.73
N ALA A 143 10.85 15.90 -6.06
CA ALA A 143 10.96 15.32 -4.73
C ALA A 143 10.25 16.17 -3.66
N VAL A 144 10.41 17.49 -3.67
CA VAL A 144 9.71 18.40 -2.74
C VAL A 144 8.19 18.29 -2.92
N ASN A 145 7.71 18.27 -4.16
CA ASN A 145 6.29 18.07 -4.43
C ASN A 145 5.80 16.72 -3.88
N TYR A 146 6.60 15.65 -4.02
CA TYR A 146 6.26 14.33 -3.47
C TYR A 146 6.22 14.32 -1.94
N LEU A 147 7.15 15.02 -1.28
CA LEU A 147 7.23 15.17 0.17
C LEU A 147 6.10 16.02 0.75
N SER A 148 5.57 17.00 -0.01
CA SER A 148 4.51 17.90 0.47
C SER A 148 3.21 17.21 0.87
N HIS A 149 2.98 15.97 0.40
CA HIS A 149 1.76 15.22 0.66
C HIS A 149 1.83 14.40 1.95
N GLN A 150 3.00 13.84 2.27
CA GLN A 150 3.24 13.00 3.45
C GLN A 150 4.73 12.75 3.64
N LEU A 151 5.11 12.36 4.85
CA LEU A 151 6.46 11.94 5.18
C LEU A 151 6.88 10.71 4.34
N ARG A 152 8.12 10.71 3.86
CA ARG A 152 8.69 9.65 3.00
C ARG A 152 10.07 9.23 3.51
N SER A 153 10.41 7.97 3.34
CA SER A 153 11.81 7.53 3.52
C SER A 153 12.65 7.90 2.30
N GLU A 154 13.97 7.97 2.49
CA GLU A 154 14.93 8.17 1.40
C GLU A 154 14.70 7.20 0.24
N LYS A 155 14.52 5.91 0.55
CA LYS A 155 14.27 4.87 -0.45
C LYS A 155 13.03 5.15 -1.29
N GLU A 156 11.95 5.64 -0.68
CA GLU A 156 10.73 5.98 -1.42
C GLU A 156 10.95 7.13 -2.38
N ILE A 157 11.78 8.10 -2.02
CA ILE A 157 12.10 9.26 -2.85
C ILE A 157 13.02 8.83 -4.00
N ARG A 158 14.05 8.03 -3.73
CA ARG A 158 14.89 7.42 -4.77
C ARG A 158 14.06 6.66 -5.79
N GLN A 159 13.18 5.77 -5.33
CA GLN A 159 12.27 5.01 -6.21
C GLN A 159 11.33 5.91 -7.01
N ARG A 160 10.85 7.02 -6.41
CA ARG A 160 10.00 7.99 -7.10
C ARG A 160 10.74 8.67 -8.25
N LEU A 161 12.00 9.06 -8.04
CA LEU A 161 12.85 9.71 -9.04
C LEU A 161 13.35 8.72 -10.10
N GLN A 162 13.73 7.50 -9.72
CA GLN A 162 14.08 6.44 -10.67
C GLN A 162 12.93 6.10 -11.62
N ARG A 163 11.67 6.11 -11.12
CA ARG A 163 10.49 5.90 -11.97
C ARG A 163 10.27 7.01 -12.99
N ASP A 164 10.78 8.21 -12.72
CA ASP A 164 10.74 9.35 -13.66
C ASP A 164 11.99 9.39 -14.56
N ASP A 165 12.78 8.30 -14.58
CA ASP A 165 13.98 8.12 -15.40
C ASP A 165 15.09 9.16 -15.14
N TRP A 166 15.19 9.67 -13.90
CA TRP A 166 16.30 10.55 -13.52
C TRP A 166 17.62 9.76 -13.40
N PRO A 167 18.76 10.30 -13.88
CA PRO A 167 20.07 9.67 -13.72
C PRO A 167 20.48 9.53 -12.24
N GLU A 168 21.16 8.44 -11.87
CA GLU A 168 21.50 8.16 -10.46
C GLU A 168 22.31 9.29 -9.80
N GLY A 169 23.26 9.91 -10.51
CA GLY A 169 24.01 11.05 -9.98
C GLY A 169 23.14 12.27 -9.64
N VAL A 170 22.06 12.51 -10.41
CA VAL A 170 21.08 13.57 -10.12
C VAL A 170 20.22 13.20 -8.91
N ILE A 171 19.89 11.92 -8.76
CA ILE A 171 19.14 11.40 -7.61
C ILE A 171 19.96 11.58 -6.34
N ASP A 172 21.23 11.16 -6.34
CA ASP A 172 22.13 11.31 -5.19
C ASP A 172 22.28 12.77 -4.77
N GLN A 173 22.53 13.67 -5.73
CA GLN A 173 22.62 15.10 -5.46
C GLN A 173 21.31 15.66 -4.87
N THR A 174 20.17 15.20 -5.38
CA THR A 174 18.86 15.62 -4.90
C THR A 174 18.62 15.15 -3.47
N ILE A 175 18.87 13.87 -3.17
CA ILE A 175 18.73 13.30 -1.83
C ILE A 175 19.65 14.01 -0.83
N GLN A 176 20.91 14.23 -1.20
CA GLN A 176 21.88 14.92 -0.36
C GLN A 176 21.40 16.32 0.01
N ARG A 177 20.93 17.09 -0.98
CA ARG A 177 20.36 18.43 -0.74
C ARG A 177 19.12 18.38 0.16
N LEU A 178 18.25 17.39 0.00
CA LEU A 178 17.06 17.24 0.84
C LEU A 178 17.43 16.93 2.30
N LYS A 179 18.48 16.14 2.53
CA LYS A 179 19.01 15.84 3.87
C LYS A 179 19.64 17.06 4.52
N GLU A 180 20.43 17.84 3.76
CA GLU A 180 21.03 19.11 4.24
C GLU A 180 19.96 20.11 4.71
N LEU A 181 18.83 20.17 3.99
CA LEU A 181 17.69 20.99 4.34
C LEU A 181 16.77 20.35 5.40
N ARG A 182 17.12 19.15 5.91
CA ARG A 182 16.32 18.35 6.85
C ARG A 182 14.88 18.08 6.38
N LEU A 183 14.66 18.05 5.06
CA LEU A 183 13.38 17.68 4.46
C LEU A 183 13.20 16.16 4.39
N VAL A 184 14.32 15.43 4.47
CA VAL A 184 14.36 13.97 4.52
C VAL A 184 15.16 13.55 5.73
N ASP A 185 14.51 12.80 6.61
CA ASP A 185 15.11 12.23 7.80
C ASP A 185 14.44 10.88 8.06
N ASP A 186 15.20 9.81 7.84
CA ASP A 186 14.73 8.43 7.98
C ASP A 186 14.46 8.06 9.45
N LEU A 187 15.13 8.70 10.41
CA LEU A 187 14.84 8.51 11.83
C LEU A 187 13.50 9.13 12.20
N VAL A 188 13.24 10.37 11.78
CA VAL A 188 11.94 11.02 11.97
C VAL A 188 10.82 10.22 11.29
N TYR A 189 11.08 9.69 10.09
CA TYR A 189 10.16 8.77 9.42
C TYR A 189 9.87 7.53 10.26
N GLY A 190 10.93 6.85 10.73
CA GLY A 190 10.82 5.64 11.54
C GLY A 190 10.01 5.87 12.82
N GLN A 191 10.35 6.89 13.59
CA GLN A 191 9.67 7.25 14.83
C GLN A 191 8.18 7.57 14.60
N SER A 192 7.88 8.39 13.58
CA SER A 192 6.50 8.73 13.20
C SER A 192 5.69 7.49 12.80
N TYR A 193 6.32 6.58 12.04
CA TYR A 193 5.71 5.33 11.65
C TYR A 193 5.43 4.43 12.86
N THR A 194 6.40 4.26 13.77
CA THR A 194 6.25 3.47 15.00
C THR A 194 5.08 3.99 15.83
N ARG A 195 5.05 5.29 16.13
CA ARG A 195 3.96 5.93 16.91
C ARG A 195 2.58 5.69 16.27
N THR A 196 2.49 5.81 14.95
CA THR A 196 1.23 5.60 14.23
C THR A 196 0.82 4.12 14.24
N ALA A 197 1.78 3.21 14.00
CA ALA A 197 1.54 1.78 13.94
C ALA A 197 1.14 1.19 15.30
N MET A 198 1.75 1.66 16.39
CA MET A 198 1.40 1.23 17.74
C MET A 198 0.02 1.76 18.14
N ARG A 199 -0.25 3.07 17.98
CA ARG A 199 -1.49 3.69 18.49
C ARG A 199 -2.73 3.35 17.67
N LEU A 200 -2.62 3.38 16.33
CA LEU A 200 -3.79 3.24 15.46
C LEU A 200 -4.02 1.81 15.00
N GLN A 201 -2.95 1.02 14.84
CA GLN A 201 -3.03 -0.31 14.23
C GLN A 201 -2.70 -1.46 15.19
N LYS A 202 -2.22 -1.12 16.40
CA LYS A 202 -1.80 -2.06 17.45
C LYS A 202 -0.86 -3.12 16.91
N LYS A 203 0.08 -2.69 16.07
CA LYS A 203 1.11 -3.59 15.52
C LYS A 203 2.13 -3.89 16.61
N GLY A 204 2.66 -5.10 16.60
CA GLY A 204 3.77 -5.49 17.46
C GLY A 204 5.12 -5.00 16.89
N PRO A 205 6.16 -4.92 17.74
CA PRO A 205 7.48 -4.40 17.36
C PRO A 205 8.08 -5.09 16.13
N GLY A 206 7.99 -6.42 16.02
CA GLY A 206 8.57 -7.17 14.90
C GLY A 206 7.92 -6.89 13.55
N GLN A 207 6.62 -6.55 13.53
CA GLN A 207 5.95 -6.15 12.29
C GLN A 207 6.34 -4.72 11.89
N ILE A 208 6.52 -3.83 12.87
CA ILE A 208 7.02 -2.47 12.66
C ILE A 208 8.44 -2.53 12.09
N GLN A 209 9.34 -3.28 12.74
CA GLN A 209 10.72 -3.51 12.30
C GLN A 209 10.78 -3.97 10.84
N ARG A 210 10.03 -5.04 10.49
CA ARG A 210 9.97 -5.55 9.11
C ARG A 210 9.49 -4.48 8.13
N LYS A 211 8.50 -3.68 8.51
CA LYS A 211 7.99 -2.63 7.62
C LYS A 211 8.99 -1.51 7.41
N LEU A 212 9.68 -1.07 8.47
CA LEU A 212 10.74 -0.06 8.35
C LEU A 212 11.90 -0.57 7.48
N LYS A 213 12.27 -1.85 7.60
CA LYS A 213 13.25 -2.49 6.72
C LYS A 213 12.81 -2.53 5.25
N GLU A 214 11.54 -2.87 4.99
CA GLU A 214 10.97 -2.77 3.64
C GLU A 214 11.06 -1.34 3.07
N LYS A 215 10.87 -0.33 3.94
CA LYS A 215 11.01 1.11 3.64
C LYS A 215 12.46 1.58 3.50
N GLY A 216 13.44 0.71 3.70
CA GLY A 216 14.85 0.98 3.40
C GLY A 216 15.65 1.59 4.54
N LEU A 217 15.09 1.64 5.76
CA LEU A 217 15.80 2.17 6.91
C LEU A 217 16.92 1.20 7.34
N SER A 218 18.02 1.75 7.84
CA SER A 218 19.12 0.97 8.41
C SER A 218 18.74 0.37 9.77
N GLU A 219 19.41 -0.72 10.17
CA GLU A 219 19.11 -1.38 11.44
C GLU A 219 19.29 -0.44 12.64
N SER A 220 20.29 0.45 12.62
CA SER A 220 20.50 1.43 13.69
C SER A 220 19.35 2.42 13.81
N ILE A 221 18.82 2.92 12.69
CA ILE A 221 17.66 3.81 12.68
C ILE A 221 16.40 3.06 13.13
N ILE A 222 16.23 1.81 12.69
CA ILE A 222 15.10 0.98 13.08
C ILE A 222 15.09 0.76 14.60
N GLN A 223 16.24 0.46 15.19
CA GLN A 223 16.34 0.28 16.63
C GLN A 223 15.95 1.55 17.39
N GLN A 224 16.49 2.70 17.00
CA GLN A 224 16.11 3.99 17.60
C GLN A 224 14.63 4.35 17.39
N ALA A 225 14.08 4.02 16.23
CA ALA A 225 12.66 4.24 15.96
C ALA A 225 11.74 3.34 16.78
N LEU A 226 12.21 2.16 17.20
CA LEU A 226 11.46 1.23 18.06
C LEU A 226 11.49 1.63 19.53
N GLU A 227 12.43 2.46 19.97
CA GLU A 227 12.45 3.03 21.33
C GLU A 227 11.21 3.89 21.63
N GLU A 228 10.52 4.38 20.60
CA GLU A 228 9.22 5.06 20.72
C GLU A 228 8.08 4.15 21.18
N TYR A 229 8.29 2.82 21.13
CA TYR A 229 7.30 1.84 21.55
C TYR A 229 7.61 1.40 22.98
N ASP A 230 7.01 2.07 23.95
CA ASP A 230 7.17 1.72 25.35
C ASP A 230 6.56 0.35 25.68
N ASP A 231 7.20 -0.36 26.60
CA ASP A 231 6.82 -1.73 27.00
C ASP A 231 5.38 -1.80 27.53
N GLN A 232 4.91 -0.75 28.22
CA GLN A 232 3.56 -0.70 28.76
C GLN A 232 2.53 -0.64 27.63
N THR A 233 2.70 0.26 26.66
CA THR A 233 1.83 0.33 25.47
C THR A 233 1.88 -0.97 24.67
N ALA A 234 3.03 -1.63 24.57
CA ALA A 234 3.15 -2.92 23.90
C ALA A 234 2.34 -4.00 24.63
N GLN A 235 2.41 -4.01 25.96
CA GLN A 235 1.65 -4.91 26.82
C GLN A 235 0.14 -4.66 26.73
N ASP A 236 -0.30 -3.41 26.82
CA ASP A 236 -1.71 -3.04 26.71
C ASP A 236 -2.28 -3.44 25.34
N ASN A 237 -1.51 -3.18 24.27
CA ASN A 237 -1.91 -3.53 22.91
C ASN A 237 -2.05 -5.05 22.71
N ILE A 238 -1.10 -5.85 23.22
CA ILE A 238 -1.16 -7.30 23.05
C ILE A 238 -2.29 -7.91 23.86
N GLU A 239 -2.54 -7.43 25.08
CA GLU A 239 -3.62 -7.90 25.95
C GLU A 239 -5.00 -7.58 25.36
N GLU A 240 -5.22 -6.35 24.89
CA GLU A 240 -6.49 -5.99 24.26
C GLU A 240 -6.76 -6.82 22.99
N LEU A 241 -5.73 -7.00 22.15
CA LEU A 241 -5.84 -7.82 20.96
C LEU A 241 -6.11 -9.28 21.30
N ALA A 242 -5.44 -9.83 22.32
CA ALA A 242 -5.63 -11.20 22.79
C ALA A 242 -7.07 -11.40 23.26
N ALA A 243 -7.56 -10.58 24.20
CA ALA A 243 -8.91 -10.70 24.75
C ALA A 243 -9.99 -10.59 23.66
N LYS A 244 -9.88 -9.56 22.81
CA LYS A 244 -10.85 -9.34 21.72
C LYS A 244 -10.85 -10.49 20.72
N ARG A 245 -9.66 -10.96 20.31
CA ARG A 245 -9.54 -12.01 19.29
C ARG A 245 -9.94 -13.37 19.84
N LEU A 246 -9.52 -13.70 21.06
CA LEU A 246 -9.85 -14.95 21.73
C LEU A 246 -11.37 -15.09 21.89
N LYS A 247 -12.04 -14.05 22.42
CA LYS A 247 -13.51 -14.02 22.55
C LYS A 247 -14.22 -14.25 21.20
N GLN A 248 -13.67 -13.75 20.09
CA GLN A 248 -14.23 -14.01 18.76
C GLN A 248 -13.99 -15.46 18.28
N GLN A 249 -12.83 -16.05 18.61
CA GLN A 249 -12.51 -17.43 18.24
C GLN A 249 -13.33 -18.44 19.06
N MET A 250 -13.49 -18.19 20.36
CA MET A 250 -14.24 -19.06 21.27
C MET A 250 -15.72 -19.18 20.90
N ARG A 251 -16.28 -18.23 20.14
CA ARG A 251 -17.63 -18.37 19.56
C ARG A 251 -17.75 -19.47 18.49
N LYS A 252 -16.62 -19.97 17.95
CA LYS A 252 -16.59 -20.83 16.77
C LYS A 252 -15.78 -22.12 16.96
N TYR A 253 -14.84 -22.13 17.88
CA TYR A 253 -13.88 -23.22 18.07
C TYR A 253 -13.78 -23.59 19.55
N ALA A 254 -13.29 -24.80 19.83
CA ALA A 254 -12.93 -25.24 21.18
C ALA A 254 -11.89 -24.27 21.79
N GLN A 255 -11.75 -24.27 23.12
CA GLN A 255 -10.86 -23.35 23.80
C GLN A 255 -9.43 -23.45 23.25
N ARG A 256 -8.88 -24.67 23.19
CA ARG A 256 -7.49 -24.91 22.79
C ARG A 256 -7.19 -24.50 21.34
N ASP A 257 -8.11 -24.74 20.39
CA ASP A 257 -7.97 -24.27 19.00
C ASP A 257 -8.12 -22.74 18.91
N SER A 258 -9.01 -22.15 19.72
CA SER A 258 -9.18 -20.70 19.82
C SER A 258 -7.91 -19.99 20.31
N GLU A 259 -7.27 -20.52 21.35
CA GLU A 259 -6.01 -20.02 21.90
C GLU A 259 -4.90 -20.11 20.85
N GLN A 260 -4.69 -21.28 20.22
CA GLN A 260 -3.66 -21.46 19.19
C GLN A 260 -3.84 -20.52 18.00
N ARG A 261 -5.08 -20.32 17.54
CA ARG A 261 -5.40 -19.35 16.48
C ARG A 261 -5.12 -17.92 16.89
N THR A 262 -5.37 -17.59 18.15
CA THR A 262 -5.12 -16.26 18.69
C THR A 262 -3.62 -15.98 18.82
N VAL A 263 -2.83 -16.93 19.32
CA VAL A 263 -1.36 -16.81 19.35
C VAL A 263 -0.80 -16.57 17.95
N ARG A 264 -1.20 -17.36 16.95
CA ARG A 264 -0.76 -17.15 15.55
C ARG A 264 -1.13 -15.78 15.01
N TYR A 265 -2.32 -15.28 15.36
CA TYR A 265 -2.76 -13.94 14.97
C TYR A 265 -1.86 -12.84 15.57
N LEU A 266 -1.51 -12.95 16.85
CA LEU A 266 -0.63 -12.00 17.54
C LEU A 266 0.81 -12.05 16.97
N MET A 267 1.32 -13.25 16.67
CA MET A 267 2.62 -13.39 15.98
C MET A 267 2.61 -12.75 14.59
N GLN A 268 1.52 -12.91 13.82
CA GLN A 268 1.37 -12.22 12.53
C GLN A 268 1.29 -10.69 12.68
N LYS A 269 0.73 -10.22 13.80
CA LYS A 269 0.76 -8.81 14.21
C LYS A 269 2.14 -8.32 14.62
N GLY A 270 3.11 -9.20 14.80
CA GLY A 270 4.51 -8.88 15.07
C GLY A 270 4.90 -8.89 16.54
N PHE A 271 4.07 -9.47 17.40
CA PHE A 271 4.44 -9.72 18.79
C PHE A 271 5.30 -10.97 18.91
N ASP A 272 6.18 -10.98 19.92
CA ASP A 272 6.97 -12.15 20.26
C ASP A 272 6.08 -13.34 20.61
N SER A 273 6.57 -14.55 20.32
CA SER A 273 5.86 -15.81 20.54
C SER A 273 5.49 -16.01 22.01
N ASP A 274 6.40 -15.71 22.93
CA ASP A 274 6.18 -15.97 24.35
C ASP A 274 5.28 -14.90 24.96
N ALA A 275 5.44 -13.63 24.57
CA ALA A 275 4.51 -12.57 24.93
C ALA A 275 3.07 -12.90 24.44
N ALA A 276 2.94 -13.39 23.21
CA ALA A 276 1.64 -13.79 22.64
C ALA A 276 0.98 -14.95 23.41
N LYS A 277 1.75 -15.98 23.78
CA LYS A 277 1.23 -17.09 24.59
C LYS A 277 0.77 -16.62 25.97
N GLN A 278 1.59 -15.79 26.64
CA GLN A 278 1.25 -15.26 27.97
C GLN A 278 -0.01 -14.39 27.93
N ALA A 279 -0.13 -13.50 26.94
CA ALA A 279 -1.31 -12.65 26.79
C ALA A 279 -2.58 -13.48 26.52
N VAL A 280 -2.49 -14.54 25.71
CA VAL A 280 -3.62 -15.45 25.45
C VAL A 280 -3.99 -16.26 26.69
N GLN A 281 -3.00 -16.74 27.45
CA GLN A 281 -3.25 -17.48 28.69
C GLN A 281 -3.95 -16.61 29.74
N ARG A 282 -3.53 -15.36 29.91
CA ARG A 282 -4.23 -14.42 30.81
C ARG A 282 -5.67 -14.17 30.33
N ALA A 283 -5.83 -13.91 29.03
CA ALA A 283 -7.15 -13.66 28.46
C ALA A 283 -8.09 -14.88 28.53
N SER A 284 -7.57 -16.11 28.56
CA SER A 284 -8.40 -17.32 28.66
C SER A 284 -8.89 -17.59 30.08
N GLN A 285 -8.14 -17.18 31.11
CA GLN A 285 -8.57 -17.30 32.53
C GLN A 285 -9.90 -16.60 32.79
N ASP A 286 -10.15 -15.48 32.12
CA ASP A 286 -11.37 -14.67 32.28
C ASP A 286 -12.58 -15.19 31.46
N LEU A 287 -12.40 -16.22 30.63
CA LEU A 287 -13.36 -16.64 29.61
C LEU A 287 -13.78 -18.12 29.69
N VAL A 288 -13.39 -18.84 30.73
CA VAL A 288 -13.76 -20.25 30.90
C VAL A 288 -15.27 -20.36 31.15
N ASP A 289 -15.96 -21.14 30.31
CA ASP A 289 -17.39 -21.43 30.38
C ASP A 289 -17.57 -22.87 29.84
N ASP A 290 -17.63 -23.82 30.77
CA ASP A 290 -17.64 -25.26 30.50
C ASP A 290 -18.89 -25.66 29.69
N ASP A 291 -20.04 -25.04 29.98
CA ASP A 291 -21.31 -25.31 29.26
C ASP A 291 -21.18 -24.97 27.77
N LEU A 292 -20.51 -23.84 27.45
CA LEU A 292 -20.23 -23.46 26.06
C LEU A 292 -19.24 -24.40 25.37
N GLU A 293 -18.39 -25.12 26.10
CA GLU A 293 -17.45 -26.07 25.51
C GLU A 293 -18.14 -27.38 25.13
N ASP A 294 -19.02 -27.89 26.00
CA ASP A 294 -19.83 -29.08 25.75
C ASP A 294 -20.78 -28.89 24.56
N ASP A 295 -21.45 -27.74 24.46
CA ASP A 295 -22.29 -27.41 23.30
C ASP A 295 -21.52 -27.46 21.97
N LYS A 296 -20.27 -26.99 21.97
CA LYS A 296 -19.43 -27.00 20.76
C LYS A 296 -18.94 -28.40 20.44
N LEU A 297 -18.62 -29.18 21.48
CA LEU A 297 -18.24 -30.58 21.35
C LEU A 297 -19.38 -31.35 20.68
N ASP A 298 -20.62 -31.18 21.16
CA ASP A 298 -21.77 -31.85 20.56
C ASP A 298 -21.99 -31.41 19.11
N GLN A 299 -22.00 -30.10 18.83
CA GLN A 299 -22.17 -29.60 17.47
C GLN A 299 -21.13 -30.15 16.48
N GLN A 300 -19.84 -30.18 16.86
CA GLN A 300 -18.79 -30.73 16.00
C GLN A 300 -18.84 -32.26 15.96
N GLY A 301 -19.13 -32.90 17.09
CA GLY A 301 -19.27 -34.34 17.24
C GLY A 301 -20.35 -34.85 16.29
N GLN A 302 -21.57 -34.33 16.40
CA GLN A 302 -22.72 -34.67 15.55
C GLN A 302 -22.40 -34.48 14.07
N LYS A 303 -21.73 -33.38 13.72
CA LYS A 303 -21.29 -33.12 12.34
C LYS A 303 -20.36 -34.22 11.82
N TYR A 304 -19.34 -34.59 12.60
CA TYR A 304 -18.39 -35.62 12.19
C TYR A 304 -19.02 -37.02 12.21
N TRP A 305 -19.89 -37.30 13.18
CA TRP A 305 -20.66 -38.53 13.27
C TRP A 305 -21.48 -38.77 12.00
N ARG A 306 -22.28 -37.76 11.60
CA ARG A 306 -23.06 -37.79 10.36
C ARG A 306 -22.19 -37.92 9.11
N LYS A 307 -21.03 -37.27 9.09
CA LYS A 307 -20.08 -37.33 7.97
C LYS A 307 -19.51 -38.74 7.76
N TYR A 308 -19.25 -39.47 8.84
CA TYR A 308 -18.60 -40.77 8.83
C TYR A 308 -19.55 -41.95 9.03
N ARG A 309 -20.87 -41.73 8.96
CA ARG A 309 -21.93 -42.74 9.16
C ARG A 309 -21.87 -44.00 8.28
N ARG A 310 -21.08 -43.99 7.21
CA ARG A 310 -20.93 -45.12 6.27
C ARG A 310 -19.76 -46.04 6.63
N LEU A 311 -18.92 -45.64 7.59
CA LEU A 311 -17.81 -46.46 8.06
C LEU A 311 -18.31 -47.49 9.07
N ASP A 312 -17.54 -48.55 9.27
CA ASP A 312 -17.74 -49.49 10.36
C ASP A 312 -17.79 -48.74 11.71
N PRO A 313 -18.63 -49.15 12.69
CA PRO A 313 -18.78 -48.43 13.95
C PRO A 313 -17.45 -48.14 14.68
N LYS A 314 -16.52 -49.10 14.69
CA LYS A 314 -15.19 -48.90 15.30
C LYS A 314 -14.36 -47.90 14.52
N GLU A 315 -14.36 -48.00 13.20
CA GLU A 315 -13.64 -47.06 12.34
C GLU A 315 -14.21 -45.64 12.46
N ARG A 316 -15.53 -45.49 12.49
CA ARG A 316 -16.22 -44.21 12.70
C ARG A 316 -15.80 -43.59 14.04
N TYR A 317 -15.84 -44.36 15.13
CA TYR A 317 -15.40 -43.91 16.45
C TYR A 317 -13.99 -43.30 16.40
N PHE A 318 -13.01 -44.05 15.86
CA PHE A 318 -11.63 -43.55 15.78
C PHE A 318 -11.48 -42.33 14.88
N LYS A 319 -12.20 -42.27 13.75
CA LYS A 319 -12.17 -41.10 12.85
C LYS A 319 -12.75 -39.87 13.51
N VAL A 320 -13.89 -39.98 14.20
CA VAL A 320 -14.52 -38.85 14.90
C VAL A 320 -13.65 -38.40 16.06
N LYS A 321 -13.15 -39.33 16.89
CA LYS A 321 -12.18 -39.06 17.97
C LYS A 321 -10.98 -38.26 17.46
N GLN A 322 -10.36 -38.71 16.36
CA GLN A 322 -9.21 -38.04 15.76
C GLN A 322 -9.56 -36.62 15.28
N GLN A 323 -10.74 -36.41 14.68
CA GLN A 323 -11.15 -35.08 14.24
C GLN A 323 -11.40 -34.14 15.42
N LEU A 324 -12.12 -34.59 16.45
CA LEU A 324 -12.39 -33.78 17.64
C LEU A 324 -11.10 -33.44 18.40
N TYR A 325 -10.18 -34.39 18.52
CA TYR A 325 -8.87 -34.13 19.12
C TYR A 325 -8.07 -33.07 18.34
N ARG A 326 -8.06 -33.15 17.00
CA ARG A 326 -7.44 -32.13 16.13
C ARG A 326 -8.11 -30.76 16.24
N ARG A 327 -9.38 -30.71 16.68
CA ARG A 327 -10.13 -29.49 16.94
C ARG A 327 -9.91 -28.94 18.34
N GLY A 328 -9.11 -29.62 19.17
CA GLY A 328 -8.68 -29.12 20.47
C GLY A 328 -9.59 -29.44 21.64
N PHE A 329 -10.61 -30.29 21.46
CA PHE A 329 -11.45 -30.76 22.57
C PHE A 329 -10.67 -31.73 23.48
N GLU A 330 -11.04 -31.78 24.75
CA GLU A 330 -10.38 -32.62 25.75
C GLU A 330 -10.63 -34.11 25.50
N ALA A 331 -9.62 -34.96 25.73
CA ALA A 331 -9.71 -36.39 25.47
C ALA A 331 -10.78 -37.09 26.33
N GLY A 332 -10.98 -36.64 27.57
CA GLY A 332 -12.02 -37.15 28.47
C GLY A 332 -13.42 -36.87 27.93
N ALA A 333 -13.72 -35.59 27.69
CA ALA A 333 -15.00 -35.14 27.13
C ALA A 333 -15.31 -35.81 25.77
N ILE A 334 -14.33 -35.91 24.87
CA ILE A 334 -14.49 -36.61 23.59
C ILE A 334 -14.90 -38.08 23.81
N LYS A 335 -14.22 -38.77 24.73
CA LYS A 335 -14.51 -40.18 25.01
C LYS A 335 -15.93 -40.34 25.53
N GLN A 336 -16.31 -39.55 26.53
CA GLN A 336 -17.66 -39.58 27.11
C GLN A 336 -18.74 -39.31 26.05
N TRP A 337 -18.56 -38.29 25.21
CA TRP A 337 -19.48 -37.97 24.13
C TRP A 337 -19.60 -39.11 23.10
N LEU A 338 -18.48 -39.73 22.71
CA LEU A 338 -18.49 -40.85 21.76
C LEU A 338 -19.14 -42.11 22.33
N ASP A 339 -18.87 -42.42 23.60
CA ASP A 339 -19.41 -43.61 24.26
C ASP A 339 -20.96 -43.47 24.36
N GLN A 340 -21.47 -42.27 24.70
CA GLN A 340 -22.91 -41.96 24.68
C GLN A 340 -23.55 -42.11 23.29
N GLU A 341 -22.90 -41.66 22.22
CA GLU A 341 -23.44 -41.80 20.87
C GLU A 341 -23.40 -43.25 20.35
N MET A 342 -22.45 -44.08 20.81
CA MET A 342 -22.43 -45.51 20.52
C MET A 342 -23.59 -46.23 21.22
N GLU A 343 -23.84 -45.95 22.50
CA GLU A 343 -24.96 -46.53 23.26
C GLU A 343 -26.32 -46.21 22.63
N LYS A 344 -26.50 -44.97 22.12
CA LYS A 344 -27.71 -44.55 21.40
C LYS A 344 -27.94 -45.26 20.06
N GLU A 345 -26.92 -45.89 19.48
CA GLU A 345 -27.08 -46.68 18.26
C GLU A 345 -27.29 -48.18 18.54
N GLU A 346 -26.89 -48.65 19.73
CA GLU A 346 -27.06 -50.04 20.15
C GLU A 346 -28.42 -50.30 20.83
N GLY A 347 -29.04 -49.28 21.41
CA GLY A 347 -30.41 -49.29 21.96
C GLY A 347 -31.44 -48.70 21.00
#